data_AF-A0A4U0WQA5-F1
#
_entry.id   AF-A0A4U0WQA5-F1
#
_cell.length_a   1.000
_cell.length_b   1.000
_cell.length_c   1.000
_cell.angle_alpha   90.00
_cell.angle_beta   90.00
_cell.angle_gamma   90.00
#
_symmetry.space_group_name_H-M   'P 1'
#
loop_
_entity.id
_entity.type
_entity.pdbx_description
1 polymer ?
#
loop_
_entity_poly.entity_id
_entity_poly.type
_entity_poly.pdbx_seq_one_letter_code
_entity_poly.pdbx_strand_id
1 'polypeptide(L)'
;MPASTDNHPNPFEAMFSAPAATSTASTNPAYHALNHFIIWAADLTEAEMKSLLKRAHRQLEQAMKTKVVALQREIDKLHYRLARGLQEVNREDPEDVKGDVCTLVLERRGRESAVEGMTGQKASAWDVVISGTGLPQSLLALSLSRPGKQILHIDRHDYYGGDEAALSLSEAEEWAEKHSGDASHTRAAYSHATVTRPGAQEEGATKLGFPRAYSLALAPHLIYARANLLPAIVSSRTHSQLEFQAVGSWFTVTTSPDGLPSRSRLTRVPSGREDVFRDDSLDLRAKRSLMKFLRFVASYDGESEQQRMRDLKGLPLSVALKQHFGMNSATAVAPLLALALPTVGETETTMDFAVPKIARHLRSIGMFGPGFSAVLPKWGGLAEIAQVACRACAVGGGVYVLGKGVESVIHAEDSKLQLELTGGEKVTTEWLVGCPSDVPLAKSTHTPSQETSAKYMTKSISIVSSPLASLFPPTAEGGVIPAGAVVWLDVSSSGAPSVRILVHSSESGECPAGQCVLYASVRGDPGVLDTAVNSLLESVGELPTPEVLWQMQYRHQIRPEQHMATDKLDNIVTMPSLSTDIVLEDELLDNVKQVWQKITGESPETFLKFEAREGVDDDE
;
A
#
# COMPACT_ATOMS: atom_id res chain seq x y z
N MET A 1 -55.40 65.52 -41.36
CA MET A 1 -53.96 65.31 -41.61
C MET A 1 -53.46 64.22 -40.67
N PRO A 2 -52.84 63.15 -41.20
CA PRO A 2 -52.44 61.97 -40.43
C PRO A 2 -50.99 62.09 -39.93
N ALA A 3 -50.63 61.34 -38.88
CA ALA A 3 -49.25 61.10 -38.51
C ALA A 3 -49.00 59.58 -38.56
N SER A 4 -48.15 59.20 -39.51
CA SER A 4 -47.72 57.83 -39.80
C SER A 4 -46.72 57.34 -38.77
N THR A 5 -46.95 56.12 -38.32
CA THR A 5 -46.02 55.27 -37.59
C THR A 5 -44.91 54.79 -38.53
N ASP A 6 -43.67 55.23 -38.32
CA ASP A 6 -42.49 54.57 -38.88
C ASP A 6 -41.73 53.82 -37.77
N ASN A 7 -41.55 52.54 -38.05
CA ASN A 7 -41.13 51.47 -37.16
C ASN A 7 -39.64 51.22 -37.43
N HIS A 8 -38.76 51.75 -36.58
CA HIS A 8 -37.33 51.39 -36.57
C HIS A 8 -37.02 50.46 -35.38
N PRO A 9 -36.33 49.33 -35.60
CA PRO A 9 -36.15 48.30 -34.58
C PRO A 9 -35.15 48.69 -33.49
N ASN A 10 -35.43 48.24 -32.27
CA ASN A 10 -34.57 48.42 -31.11
C ASN A 10 -33.26 47.59 -31.27
N PRO A 11 -32.06 48.20 -31.21
CA PRO A 11 -30.79 47.50 -31.45
C PRO A 11 -30.46 46.41 -30.43
N PHE A 12 -31.22 46.30 -29.33
CA PHE A 12 -31.06 45.24 -28.33
C PHE A 12 -31.67 43.88 -28.73
N GLU A 13 -32.67 43.83 -29.61
CA GLU A 13 -33.31 42.55 -30.02
C GLU A 13 -32.56 41.82 -31.14
N ALA A 14 -31.77 42.53 -31.95
CA ALA A 14 -30.99 41.94 -33.04
C ALA A 14 -29.77 41.13 -32.57
N MET A 15 -29.35 41.29 -31.31
CA MET A 15 -28.13 40.66 -30.78
C MET A 15 -28.33 39.20 -30.33
N PHE A 16 -29.58 38.75 -30.19
CA PHE A 16 -29.91 37.40 -29.69
C PHE A 16 -30.53 36.46 -30.74
N SER A 17 -30.64 36.88 -32.01
CA SER A 17 -31.24 36.06 -33.06
C SER A 17 -30.52 36.20 -34.40
N ALA A 18 -29.41 35.48 -34.60
CA ALA A 18 -28.87 35.20 -35.93
C ALA A 18 -28.13 33.85 -35.95
N PRO A 19 -28.47 32.91 -36.87
CA PRO A 19 -27.77 31.63 -37.04
C PRO A 19 -26.55 31.77 -37.96
N ALA A 20 -25.67 30.77 -37.89
CA ALA A 20 -24.39 30.69 -38.59
C ALA A 20 -24.49 30.85 -40.12
N ALA A 21 -23.66 31.72 -40.69
CA ALA A 21 -23.27 31.68 -42.10
C ALA A 21 -21.88 32.31 -42.34
N THR A 22 -21.20 31.73 -43.32
CA THR A 22 -19.79 31.85 -43.75
C THR A 22 -19.40 33.14 -44.49
N SER A 23 -18.10 33.47 -44.42
CA SER A 23 -17.26 34.13 -45.45
C SER A 23 -16.81 35.59 -45.23
N THR A 24 -15.49 35.71 -45.03
CA THR A 24 -14.52 36.69 -45.58
C THR A 24 -14.55 38.20 -45.23
N ALA A 25 -13.35 38.66 -44.86
CA ALA A 25 -12.78 40.03 -44.92
C ALA A 25 -12.93 40.96 -43.69
N SER A 26 -11.90 40.89 -42.84
CA SER A 26 -11.17 42.02 -42.23
C SER A 26 -11.95 43.30 -41.90
N THR A 27 -12.46 43.38 -40.67
CA THR A 27 -12.37 44.54 -39.75
C THR A 27 -13.07 44.15 -38.44
N ASN A 28 -12.43 44.32 -37.29
CA ASN A 28 -12.89 43.79 -36.01
C ASN A 28 -14.10 44.60 -35.46
N PRO A 29 -15.34 44.07 -35.44
CA PRO A 29 -16.53 44.83 -35.06
C PRO A 29 -16.58 45.17 -33.55
N ALA A 30 -15.78 44.48 -32.72
CA ALA A 30 -15.66 44.76 -31.29
C ALA A 30 -15.02 46.13 -31.00
N TYR A 31 -14.14 46.62 -31.89
CA TYR A 31 -13.45 47.90 -31.71
C TYR A 31 -14.36 49.12 -31.97
N HIS A 32 -15.32 48.99 -32.89
CA HIS A 32 -16.27 50.07 -33.19
C HIS A 32 -17.39 50.18 -32.13
N ALA A 33 -17.80 49.05 -31.55
CA ALA A 33 -18.77 49.01 -30.46
C ALA A 33 -18.21 49.62 -29.16
N LEU A 34 -16.93 49.37 -28.83
CA LEU A 34 -16.29 49.98 -27.67
C LEU A 34 -16.19 51.51 -27.78
N ASN A 35 -15.82 52.04 -28.96
CA ASN A 35 -15.72 53.49 -29.16
C ASN A 35 -17.08 54.20 -29.07
N HIS A 36 -18.16 53.57 -29.53
CA HIS A 36 -19.51 54.13 -29.40
C HIS A 36 -20.01 54.12 -27.94
N PHE A 37 -19.58 53.11 -27.16
CA PHE A 37 -19.88 53.00 -25.73
C PHE A 37 -19.13 54.04 -24.89
N ILE A 38 -17.86 54.30 -25.23
CA ILE A 38 -17.02 55.30 -24.56
C ILE A 38 -17.52 56.73 -24.84
N ILE A 39 -18.00 57.01 -26.05
CA ILE A 39 -18.57 58.32 -26.41
C ILE A 39 -19.95 58.54 -25.75
N TRP A 40 -20.79 57.50 -25.64
CA TRP A 40 -22.10 57.59 -24.97
C TRP A 40 -21.97 57.76 -23.43
N ALA A 41 -20.93 57.20 -22.82
CA ALA A 41 -20.70 57.31 -21.39
C ALA A 41 -20.18 58.69 -20.94
N ALA A 42 -19.64 59.50 -21.86
CA ALA A 42 -19.02 60.80 -21.57
C ALA A 42 -20.04 61.92 -21.26
N ASP A 43 -21.30 61.76 -21.66
CA ASP A 43 -22.37 62.77 -21.50
C ASP A 43 -23.39 62.44 -20.38
N LEU A 44 -23.18 61.37 -19.61
CA LEU A 44 -24.08 60.97 -18.52
C LEU A 44 -23.83 61.84 -17.27
N THR A 45 -24.86 62.53 -16.81
CA THR A 45 -24.81 63.23 -15.52
C THR A 45 -24.71 62.23 -14.36
N GLU A 46 -24.16 62.66 -13.21
CA GLU A 46 -24.02 61.81 -12.02
C GLU A 46 -25.35 61.18 -11.57
N ALA A 47 -26.46 61.90 -11.79
CA ALA A 47 -27.81 61.43 -11.49
C ALA A 47 -28.26 60.28 -12.41
N GLU A 48 -27.94 60.34 -13.70
CA GLU A 48 -28.28 59.32 -14.68
C GLU A 48 -27.43 58.07 -14.48
N MET A 49 -26.15 58.24 -14.14
CA MET A 49 -25.25 57.14 -13.80
C MET A 49 -25.72 56.39 -12.55
N LYS A 50 -26.11 57.11 -11.49
CA LYS A 50 -26.73 56.52 -10.28
C LYS A 50 -28.04 55.80 -10.57
N SER A 51 -28.84 56.30 -11.50
CA SER A 51 -30.10 55.68 -11.93
C SER A 51 -29.87 54.36 -12.68
N LEU A 52 -28.90 54.35 -13.61
CA LEU A 52 -28.49 53.15 -14.36
C LEU A 52 -27.92 52.08 -13.43
N LEU A 53 -27.04 52.45 -12.50
CA LEU A 53 -26.49 51.52 -11.50
C LEU A 53 -27.57 50.93 -10.60
N LYS A 54 -28.55 51.74 -10.17
CA LYS A 54 -29.72 51.26 -9.41
C LYS A 54 -30.64 50.35 -10.22
N ARG A 55 -30.71 50.49 -11.55
CA ARG A 55 -31.47 49.57 -12.42
C ARG A 55 -30.71 48.26 -12.64
N ALA A 56 -29.41 48.34 -12.93
CA ALA A 56 -28.56 47.16 -13.09
C ALA A 56 -28.51 46.33 -11.80
N HIS A 57 -28.37 46.97 -10.64
CA HIS A 57 -28.39 46.29 -9.35
C HIS A 57 -29.72 45.58 -9.10
N ARG A 58 -30.86 46.23 -9.37
CA ARG A 58 -32.18 45.59 -9.24
C ARG A 58 -32.38 44.43 -10.20
N GLN A 59 -31.91 44.55 -11.44
CA GLN A 59 -31.98 43.45 -12.41
C GLN A 59 -31.10 42.26 -11.99
N LEU A 60 -29.91 42.53 -11.47
CA LEU A 60 -29.01 41.49 -10.95
C LEU A 60 -29.63 40.79 -9.74
N GLU A 61 -30.18 41.56 -8.79
CA GLU A 61 -30.84 41.05 -7.59
C GLU A 61 -32.06 40.18 -7.95
N GLN A 62 -32.83 40.59 -8.97
CA GLN A 62 -33.99 39.83 -9.44
C GLN A 62 -33.58 38.55 -10.20
N ALA A 63 -32.51 38.60 -10.99
CA ALA A 63 -31.94 37.42 -11.63
C ALA A 63 -31.39 36.42 -10.59
N MET A 64 -30.74 36.91 -9.54
CA MET A 64 -30.27 36.10 -8.42
C MET A 64 -31.44 35.44 -7.68
N LYS A 65 -32.48 36.21 -7.30
CA LYS A 65 -33.69 35.68 -6.66
C LYS A 65 -34.37 34.62 -7.53
N THR A 66 -34.44 34.82 -8.84
CA THR A 66 -35.03 33.85 -9.77
C THR A 66 -34.21 32.56 -9.83
N LYS A 67 -32.88 32.65 -9.88
CA LYS A 67 -31.98 31.47 -9.83
C LYS A 67 -32.07 30.74 -8.49
N VAL A 68 -32.14 31.46 -7.37
CA VAL A 68 -32.29 30.86 -6.03
C VAL A 68 -33.61 30.10 -5.93
N VAL A 69 -34.72 30.66 -6.43
CA VAL A 69 -36.02 29.96 -6.45
C VAL A 69 -35.99 28.73 -7.38
N ALA A 70 -35.30 28.81 -8.52
CA ALA A 70 -35.14 27.67 -9.43
C ALA A 70 -34.31 26.54 -8.79
N LEU A 71 -33.21 26.89 -8.10
CA LEU A 71 -32.39 25.94 -7.35
C LEU A 71 -33.17 25.32 -6.19
N GLN A 72 -33.95 26.11 -5.46
CA GLN A 72 -34.77 25.62 -4.36
C GLN A 72 -35.82 24.61 -4.86
N ARG A 73 -36.48 24.88 -6.00
CA ARG A 73 -37.41 23.91 -6.61
C ARG A 73 -36.74 22.61 -7.01
N GLU A 74 -35.48 22.66 -7.44
CA GLU A 74 -34.75 21.45 -7.83
C GLU A 74 -34.25 20.66 -6.62
N ILE A 75 -33.87 21.35 -5.55
CA ILE A 75 -33.64 20.76 -4.23
C ILE A 75 -34.92 20.09 -3.72
N ASP A 76 -36.08 20.72 -3.83
CA ASP A 76 -37.36 20.16 -3.37
C ASP A 76 -37.78 18.93 -4.21
N LYS A 77 -37.53 18.95 -5.52
CA LYS A 77 -37.73 17.77 -6.38
C LYS A 77 -36.78 16.62 -6.03
N LEU A 78 -35.52 16.92 -5.70
CA LEU A 78 -34.56 15.92 -5.26
C LEU A 78 -34.96 15.33 -3.91
N HIS A 79 -35.37 16.14 -2.94
CA HIS A 79 -35.92 15.68 -1.67
C HIS A 79 -37.18 14.82 -1.86
N TYR A 80 -38.08 15.20 -2.77
CA TYR A 80 -39.26 14.40 -3.08
C TYR A 80 -38.91 13.05 -3.73
N ARG A 81 -37.89 13.01 -4.61
CA ARG A 81 -37.39 11.76 -5.19
C ARG A 81 -36.68 10.88 -4.17
N LEU A 82 -35.96 11.49 -3.23
CA LEU A 82 -35.31 10.80 -2.10
C LEU A 82 -36.37 10.19 -1.15
N ALA A 83 -37.41 10.94 -0.83
CA ALA A 83 -38.51 10.50 0.04
C ALA A 83 -39.38 9.39 -0.58
N ARG A 84 -39.38 9.24 -1.91
CA ARG A 84 -40.20 8.24 -2.62
C ARG A 84 -39.42 6.98 -3.04
N GLY A 85 -38.09 6.98 -2.83
CA GLY A 85 -37.18 5.93 -3.30
C GLY A 85 -36.54 5.07 -2.20
N LEU A 86 -36.77 5.37 -0.92
CA LEU A 86 -36.24 4.57 0.18
C LEU A 86 -37.35 3.70 0.76
N GLN A 87 -37.39 2.43 0.37
CA GLN A 87 -37.84 1.39 1.29
C GLN A 87 -36.85 1.42 2.46
N GLU A 88 -37.37 1.58 3.68
CA GLU A 88 -36.59 1.50 4.91
C GLU A 88 -35.81 0.19 4.94
N VAL A 89 -34.50 0.28 4.69
CA VAL A 89 -33.54 -0.70 5.19
C VAL A 89 -33.04 -0.11 6.49
N ASN A 90 -33.44 -0.69 7.62
CA ASN A 90 -32.77 -0.47 8.88
C ASN A 90 -31.28 -0.79 8.69
N ARG A 91 -30.40 0.21 8.75
CA ARG A 91 -28.94 0.02 8.79
C ARG A 91 -28.35 0.88 9.90
N GLU A 92 -27.53 0.25 10.72
CA GLU A 92 -26.94 0.79 11.94
C GLU A 92 -25.58 1.50 11.74
N ASP A 93 -25.07 1.70 10.52
CA ASP A 93 -23.74 2.31 10.34
C ASP A 93 -23.70 3.43 9.25
N PRO A 94 -23.18 4.64 9.58
CA PRO A 94 -23.11 5.79 8.66
C PRO A 94 -21.99 5.74 7.61
N GLU A 95 -21.23 4.66 7.48
CA GLU A 95 -20.12 4.54 6.51
C GLU A 95 -20.55 4.16 5.07
N ASP A 96 -21.77 3.65 4.88
CA ASP A 96 -22.24 3.11 3.58
C ASP A 96 -22.61 4.20 2.54
N VAL A 97 -22.73 5.46 2.96
CA VAL A 97 -23.11 6.59 2.09
C VAL A 97 -22.07 6.85 0.99
N LYS A 98 -20.79 6.53 1.23
CA LYS A 98 -19.71 6.74 0.24
C LYS A 98 -19.79 5.73 -0.91
N GLY A 99 -20.15 4.48 -0.62
CA GLY A 99 -20.33 3.43 -1.62
C GLY A 99 -21.48 3.74 -2.57
N ASP A 100 -22.59 4.23 -2.02
CA ASP A 100 -23.75 4.68 -2.80
C ASP A 100 -23.41 5.86 -3.72
N VAL A 101 -22.68 6.86 -3.22
CA VAL A 101 -22.24 8.00 -4.05
C VAL A 101 -21.33 7.55 -5.19
N CYS A 102 -20.38 6.64 -4.94
CA CYS A 102 -19.50 6.12 -5.98
C CYS A 102 -20.27 5.32 -7.03
N THR A 103 -21.21 4.47 -6.60
CA THR A 103 -22.10 3.72 -7.49
C THR A 103 -22.94 4.67 -8.34
N LEU A 104 -23.48 5.74 -7.75
CA LEU A 104 -24.20 6.78 -8.48
C LEU A 104 -23.32 7.54 -9.48
N VAL A 105 -22.05 7.79 -9.16
CA VAL A 105 -21.07 8.39 -10.09
C VAL A 105 -20.81 7.46 -11.27
N LEU A 106 -20.63 6.16 -11.02
CA LEU A 106 -20.46 5.13 -12.05
C LEU A 106 -21.71 5.01 -12.93
N GLU A 107 -22.90 4.92 -12.32
CA GLU A 107 -24.17 4.88 -13.04
C GLU A 107 -24.41 6.14 -13.87
N ARG A 108 -24.12 7.32 -13.31
CA ARG A 108 -24.27 8.60 -14.01
C ARG A 108 -23.36 8.64 -15.22
N ARG A 109 -22.08 8.28 -15.09
CA ARG A 109 -21.15 8.22 -16.22
C ARG A 109 -21.52 7.14 -17.23
N GLY A 110 -22.01 5.98 -16.79
CA GLY A 110 -22.54 4.94 -17.66
C GLY A 110 -23.77 5.40 -18.45
N ARG A 111 -24.66 6.17 -17.82
CA ARG A 111 -25.81 6.82 -18.48
C ARG A 111 -25.38 7.93 -19.42
N GLU A 112 -24.37 8.73 -19.06
CA GLU A 112 -23.76 9.73 -19.94
C GLU A 112 -23.23 9.04 -21.21
N SER A 113 -22.48 7.94 -21.10
CA SER A 113 -22.08 7.09 -22.25
C SER A 113 -23.24 6.55 -23.09
N ALA A 114 -24.39 6.21 -22.48
CA ALA A 114 -25.56 5.74 -23.23
C ALA A 114 -26.29 6.88 -23.98
N VAL A 115 -26.31 8.09 -23.41
CA VAL A 115 -26.88 9.28 -24.04
C VAL A 115 -26.03 9.74 -25.23
N GLU A 116 -24.74 9.45 -25.24
CA GLU A 116 -23.81 9.77 -26.34
C GLU A 116 -24.03 8.96 -27.61
N GLY A 117 -24.40 7.68 -27.46
CA GLY A 117 -24.84 6.86 -28.59
C GLY A 117 -26.05 7.47 -29.32
N MET A 118 -26.77 8.40 -28.67
CA MET A 118 -27.88 9.16 -29.24
C MET A 118 -27.52 10.59 -29.68
N THR A 119 -26.43 11.20 -29.18
CA THR A 119 -26.12 12.64 -29.38
C THR A 119 -24.77 12.95 -30.03
N GLY A 120 -23.86 11.97 -30.17
CA GLY A 120 -22.56 12.14 -30.85
C GLY A 120 -21.53 12.99 -30.11
N GLN A 121 -21.78 13.40 -28.86
CA GLN A 121 -20.74 13.96 -27.97
C GLN A 121 -20.01 12.82 -27.25
N LYS A 122 -18.72 13.00 -26.91
CA LYS A 122 -17.81 11.93 -26.49
C LYS A 122 -17.77 11.80 -24.95
N ALA A 123 -17.93 10.59 -24.41
CA ALA A 123 -17.73 10.31 -22.98
C ALA A 123 -16.32 10.66 -22.54
N SER A 124 -16.23 11.21 -21.33
CA SER A 124 -14.97 11.20 -20.60
C SER A 124 -14.66 9.76 -20.18
N ALA A 125 -13.99 9.02 -21.07
CA ALA A 125 -13.33 7.77 -20.72
C ALA A 125 -12.34 8.03 -19.56
N TRP A 126 -12.11 7.02 -18.73
CA TRP A 126 -11.06 7.08 -17.72
C TRP A 126 -9.69 7.03 -18.42
N ASP A 127 -8.77 7.88 -18.02
CA ASP A 127 -7.40 7.79 -18.54
C ASP A 127 -6.74 6.50 -18.02
N VAL A 128 -6.98 6.17 -16.74
CA VAL A 128 -6.43 4.97 -16.10
C VAL A 128 -7.47 4.33 -15.17
N VAL A 129 -7.67 3.02 -15.33
CA VAL A 129 -8.31 2.17 -14.32
C VAL A 129 -7.23 1.37 -13.60
N ILE A 130 -7.22 1.46 -12.27
CA ILE A 130 -6.32 0.69 -11.40
C ILE A 130 -7.17 -0.34 -10.64
N SER A 131 -6.83 -1.63 -10.75
CA SER A 131 -7.53 -2.75 -10.14
C SER A 131 -6.70 -3.37 -9.01
N GLY A 132 -7.29 -3.41 -7.81
CA GLY A 132 -6.66 -3.77 -6.55
C GLY A 132 -6.03 -2.56 -5.84
N THR A 133 -6.10 -2.52 -4.51
CA THR A 133 -5.54 -1.45 -3.66
C THR A 133 -4.34 -1.92 -2.85
N GLY A 134 -3.64 -2.95 -3.32
CA GLY A 134 -2.34 -3.35 -2.79
C GLY A 134 -1.32 -2.21 -2.87
N LEU A 135 -0.17 -2.38 -2.19
CA LEU A 135 0.84 -1.33 -2.14
C LEU A 135 1.32 -0.86 -3.54
N PRO A 136 1.63 -1.74 -4.53
CA PRO A 136 2.06 -1.30 -5.86
C PRO A 136 1.02 -0.42 -6.57
N GLN A 137 -0.25 -0.84 -6.55
CA GLN A 137 -1.37 -0.15 -7.17
C GLN A 137 -1.63 1.21 -6.52
N SER A 138 -1.55 1.25 -5.19
CA SER A 138 -1.72 2.48 -4.42
C SER A 138 -0.59 3.49 -4.68
N LEU A 139 0.66 3.04 -4.74
CA LEU A 139 1.79 3.92 -5.10
C LEU A 139 1.70 4.41 -6.54
N LEU A 140 1.19 3.60 -7.47
CA LEU A 140 0.90 4.05 -8.83
C LEU A 140 -0.18 5.14 -8.83
N ALA A 141 -1.28 4.93 -8.10
CA ALA A 141 -2.34 5.91 -7.97
C ALA A 141 -1.83 7.24 -7.37
N LEU A 142 -1.00 7.17 -6.33
CA LEU A 142 -0.30 8.32 -5.77
C LEU A 142 0.57 9.01 -6.83
N SER A 143 1.38 8.27 -7.59
CA SER A 143 2.25 8.85 -8.62
C SER A 143 1.47 9.53 -9.76
N LEU A 144 0.24 9.10 -10.01
CA LEU A 144 -0.66 9.64 -11.02
C LEU A 144 -1.58 10.75 -10.49
N SER A 145 -1.58 11.04 -9.18
CA SER A 145 -2.51 11.97 -8.49
C SER A 145 -2.40 13.46 -8.86
N ARG A 146 -1.72 13.78 -9.96
CA ARG A 146 -1.57 15.15 -10.47
C ARG A 146 -2.82 15.63 -11.20
N PRO A 147 -3.06 16.95 -11.25
CA PRO A 147 -4.18 17.52 -11.98
C PRO A 147 -4.18 17.10 -13.46
N GLY A 148 -5.37 16.74 -13.97
CA GLY A 148 -5.59 16.52 -15.40
C GLY A 148 -5.73 15.07 -15.85
N LYS A 149 -5.59 14.07 -14.96
CA LYS A 149 -5.93 12.68 -15.27
C LYS A 149 -7.19 12.22 -14.54
N GLN A 150 -8.07 11.53 -15.26
CA GLN A 150 -9.25 10.85 -14.73
C GLN A 150 -8.87 9.43 -14.34
N ILE A 151 -8.77 9.17 -13.05
CA ILE A 151 -8.37 7.87 -12.50
C ILE A 151 -9.56 7.20 -11.81
N LEU A 152 -9.84 5.95 -12.17
CA LEU A 152 -10.76 5.08 -11.43
C LEU A 152 -9.94 3.99 -10.75
N HIS A 153 -9.98 3.93 -9.43
CA HIS A 153 -9.26 2.95 -8.65
C HIS A 153 -10.26 2.05 -7.93
N ILE A 154 -10.26 0.77 -8.27
CA ILE A 154 -11.23 -0.21 -7.78
C ILE A 154 -10.55 -1.35 -7.04
N ASP A 155 -11.25 -1.94 -6.08
CA ASP A 155 -10.86 -3.18 -5.41
C ASP A 155 -12.07 -4.10 -5.28
N ARG A 156 -11.86 -5.42 -5.44
CA ARG A 156 -12.91 -6.42 -5.23
C ARG A 156 -13.24 -6.62 -3.76
N HIS A 157 -12.28 -6.33 -2.88
CA HIS A 157 -12.47 -6.46 -1.43
C HIS A 157 -13.25 -5.25 -0.92
N ASP A 158 -13.89 -5.43 0.23
CA ASP A 158 -14.57 -4.40 1.01
C ASP A 158 -13.61 -3.59 1.90
N TYR A 159 -12.31 -3.87 1.83
CA TYR A 159 -11.24 -3.21 2.57
C TYR A 159 -10.09 -2.78 1.64
N TYR A 160 -9.23 -1.88 2.14
CA TYR A 160 -8.01 -1.45 1.45
C TYR A 160 -6.81 -2.38 1.71
N GLY A 161 -5.84 -2.34 0.80
CA GLY A 161 -4.54 -2.99 0.97
C GLY A 161 -4.44 -4.34 0.30
N GLY A 162 -5.53 -4.90 -0.24
CA GLY A 162 -5.53 -6.17 -0.96
C GLY A 162 -4.88 -7.29 -0.14
N ASP A 163 -3.79 -7.86 -0.64
CA ASP A 163 -3.05 -8.93 0.05
C ASP A 163 -2.25 -8.39 1.27
N GLU A 164 -1.99 -7.10 1.34
CA GLU A 164 -1.29 -6.45 2.47
C GLU A 164 -2.23 -5.85 3.53
N ALA A 165 -3.52 -6.16 3.49
CA ALA A 165 -4.51 -5.58 4.39
C ALA A 165 -4.21 -5.81 5.88
N ALA A 166 -4.66 -4.86 6.70
CA ALA A 166 -4.66 -4.96 8.15
C ALA A 166 -6.10 -5.04 8.66
N LEU A 167 -6.39 -6.03 9.49
CA LEU A 167 -7.74 -6.40 9.88
C LEU A 167 -7.93 -6.25 11.39
N SER A 168 -9.09 -5.77 11.80
CA SER A 168 -9.53 -5.94 13.19
C SER A 168 -9.70 -7.41 13.55
N LEU A 169 -9.82 -7.72 14.83
CA LEU A 169 -9.93 -9.12 15.28
C LEU A 169 -11.16 -9.83 14.67
N SER A 170 -12.30 -9.14 14.55
CA SER A 170 -13.52 -9.69 13.94
C SER A 170 -13.36 -9.88 12.43
N GLU A 171 -12.77 -8.90 11.75
CA GLU A 171 -12.51 -8.99 10.31
C GLU A 171 -11.52 -10.12 9.98
N ALA A 172 -10.52 -10.35 10.83
CA ALA A 172 -9.58 -11.46 10.68
C ALA A 172 -10.27 -12.83 10.80
N GLU A 173 -11.24 -12.97 11.70
CA GLU A 173 -12.03 -14.20 11.85
C GLU A 173 -12.92 -14.45 10.63
N GLU A 174 -13.66 -13.43 10.17
CA GLU A 174 -14.46 -13.51 8.95
C GLU A 174 -13.60 -13.79 7.72
N TRP A 175 -12.43 -13.15 7.63
CA TRP A 175 -11.47 -13.38 6.57
C TRP A 175 -10.97 -14.82 6.58
N ALA A 176 -10.68 -15.40 7.75
CA ALA A 176 -10.23 -16.77 7.87
C ALA A 176 -11.30 -17.77 7.44
N GLU A 177 -12.57 -17.53 7.76
CA GLU A 177 -13.68 -18.35 7.29
C GLU A 177 -13.77 -18.36 5.76
N LYS A 178 -13.69 -17.17 5.15
CA LYS A 178 -13.69 -16.99 3.67
C LYS A 178 -12.51 -17.68 2.99
N HIS A 179 -11.37 -17.84 3.68
CA HIS A 179 -10.11 -18.41 3.15
C HIS A 179 -9.76 -19.80 3.71
N SER A 180 -10.71 -20.48 4.36
CA SER A 180 -10.49 -21.79 5.00
C SER A 180 -10.25 -22.94 4.00
N GLY A 181 -10.78 -22.81 2.78
CA GLY A 181 -10.65 -23.80 1.72
C GLY A 181 -9.31 -23.76 0.97
N ASP A 182 -9.20 -24.65 -0.03
CA ASP A 182 -8.18 -24.54 -1.07
C ASP A 182 -8.33 -23.20 -1.81
N ALA A 183 -7.26 -22.73 -2.44
CA ALA A 183 -7.34 -21.64 -3.42
C ALA A 183 -8.10 -22.12 -4.68
N SER A 184 -9.39 -22.46 -4.55
CA SER A 184 -10.23 -23.03 -5.61
C SER A 184 -10.67 -22.00 -6.64
N HIS A 185 -10.41 -20.72 -6.37
CA HIS A 185 -10.49 -19.63 -7.34
C HIS A 185 -9.07 -19.26 -7.77
N THR A 186 -8.81 -19.28 -9.07
CA THR A 186 -7.51 -19.05 -9.74
C THR A 186 -6.84 -17.69 -9.44
N ARG A 187 -7.40 -16.87 -8.53
CA ARG A 187 -6.95 -15.53 -8.18
C ARG A 187 -6.59 -15.32 -6.69
N ALA A 188 -6.93 -16.23 -5.79
CA ALA A 188 -6.68 -16.04 -4.35
C ALA A 188 -5.19 -16.19 -4.00
N ALA A 189 -4.62 -15.23 -3.25
CA ALA A 189 -3.24 -15.31 -2.75
C ALA A 189 -3.11 -16.17 -1.48
N TYR A 190 -4.21 -16.28 -0.73
CA TYR A 190 -4.27 -16.96 0.55
C TYR A 190 -5.21 -18.17 0.54
N SER A 191 -4.91 -19.16 1.38
CA SER A 191 -5.73 -20.36 1.56
C SER A 191 -5.45 -21.03 2.91
N HIS A 192 -6.27 -22.04 3.26
CA HIS A 192 -6.12 -22.84 4.48
C HIS A 192 -6.06 -21.99 5.75
N ALA A 193 -6.81 -20.89 5.79
CA ALA A 193 -6.87 -20.04 6.95
C ALA A 193 -7.64 -20.73 8.09
N THR A 194 -7.08 -20.68 9.30
CA THR A 194 -7.66 -21.27 10.50
C THR A 194 -7.43 -20.34 11.68
N VAL A 195 -8.40 -20.28 12.60
CA VAL A 195 -8.31 -19.49 13.83
C VAL A 195 -8.41 -20.44 15.02
N THR A 196 -7.53 -20.25 16.00
CA THR A 196 -7.52 -20.95 17.27
C THR A 196 -7.50 -19.96 18.42
N ARG A 197 -8.06 -20.35 19.57
CA ARG A 197 -8.10 -19.55 20.80
C ARG A 197 -7.56 -20.40 21.96
N PRO A 198 -6.22 -20.51 22.10
CA PRO A 198 -5.59 -21.44 23.02
C PRO A 198 -5.73 -21.02 24.49
N GLY A 199 -5.75 -19.72 24.78
CA GLY A 199 -5.82 -19.17 26.14
C GLY A 199 -7.12 -19.56 26.85
N ALA A 200 -7.00 -20.36 27.92
CA ALA A 200 -8.12 -20.76 28.76
C ALA A 200 -8.58 -19.60 29.66
N GLN A 201 -9.90 -19.52 29.87
CA GLN A 201 -10.61 -18.50 30.64
C GLN A 201 -10.37 -18.64 32.16
N GLU A 202 -9.14 -18.47 32.65
CA GLU A 202 -8.89 -18.37 34.09
C GLU A 202 -9.21 -16.96 34.62
N GLU A 203 -9.75 -16.89 35.84
CA GLU A 203 -10.04 -15.62 36.52
C GLU A 203 -8.73 -14.91 36.90
N GLY A 204 -8.43 -13.80 36.22
CA GLY A 204 -7.25 -12.96 36.46
C GLY A 204 -6.20 -12.97 35.35
N ALA A 205 -6.31 -13.85 34.35
CA ALA A 205 -5.42 -13.85 33.18
C ALA A 205 -5.69 -12.65 32.24
N THR A 206 -4.65 -12.15 31.56
CA THR A 206 -4.78 -11.13 30.52
C THR A 206 -5.71 -11.66 29.41
N LYS A 207 -6.77 -10.92 29.10
CA LYS A 207 -7.76 -11.29 28.08
C LYS A 207 -7.57 -10.48 26.82
N LEU A 208 -8.08 -11.00 25.70
CA LEU A 208 -8.22 -10.21 24.47
C LEU A 208 -9.02 -8.93 24.75
N GLY A 209 -8.58 -7.83 24.14
CA GLY A 209 -9.31 -6.57 24.12
C GLY A 209 -10.53 -6.64 23.19
N PHE A 210 -11.19 -5.49 23.02
CA PHE A 210 -12.29 -5.37 22.06
C PHE A 210 -11.78 -5.50 20.61
N PRO A 211 -12.57 -6.05 19.67
CA PRO A 211 -12.07 -6.38 18.33
C PRO A 211 -11.40 -5.24 17.54
N ARG A 212 -11.94 -4.02 17.65
CA ARG A 212 -11.41 -2.80 16.99
C ARG A 212 -10.13 -2.25 17.63
N ALA A 213 -9.67 -2.83 18.74
CA ALA A 213 -8.38 -2.48 19.34
C ALA A 213 -7.18 -3.11 18.61
N TYR A 214 -7.46 -3.93 17.59
CA TYR A 214 -6.47 -4.67 16.84
C TYR A 214 -6.40 -4.18 15.40
N SER A 215 -5.20 -4.19 14.84
CA SER A 215 -4.94 -4.02 13.41
C SER A 215 -3.91 -5.05 12.98
N LEU A 216 -4.38 -6.21 12.56
CA LEU A 216 -3.59 -7.42 12.31
C LEU A 216 -3.23 -7.51 10.83
N ALA A 217 -1.96 -7.29 10.51
CA ALA A 217 -1.48 -7.30 9.12
C ALA A 217 -1.42 -8.72 8.54
N LEU A 218 -2.07 -8.96 7.39
CA LEU A 218 -1.97 -10.23 6.65
C LEU A 218 -0.57 -10.45 6.05
N ALA A 219 0.13 -9.37 5.74
CA ALA A 219 1.51 -9.40 5.24
C ALA A 219 2.34 -8.33 5.96
N PRO A 220 2.87 -8.62 7.16
CA PRO A 220 3.74 -7.70 7.89
C PRO A 220 5.10 -7.65 7.19
N HIS A 221 5.63 -6.43 7.04
CA HIS A 221 6.91 -6.21 6.38
C HIS A 221 7.85 -5.36 7.24
N LEU A 222 9.11 -5.76 7.22
CA LEU A 222 10.25 -5.03 7.72
C LEU A 222 10.76 -4.07 6.64
N ILE A 223 10.78 -2.77 6.95
CA ILE A 223 11.29 -1.74 6.05
C ILE A 223 12.66 -1.29 6.56
N TYR A 224 13.74 -1.68 5.87
CA TYR A 224 15.07 -1.18 6.20
C TYR A 224 15.15 0.34 6.04
N ALA A 225 15.94 1.02 6.86
CA ALA A 225 16.04 2.47 6.82
C ALA A 225 16.52 3.00 5.45
N ARG A 226 17.31 2.21 4.72
CA ARG A 226 17.74 2.49 3.35
C ARG A 226 16.78 2.05 2.24
N ALA A 227 15.60 1.55 2.57
CA ALA A 227 14.62 1.18 1.55
C ALA A 227 14.24 2.40 0.72
N ASN A 228 14.15 2.22 -0.61
CA ASN A 228 13.82 3.29 -1.55
C ASN A 228 12.40 3.84 -1.34
N LEU A 229 11.53 3.08 -0.67
CA LEU A 229 10.17 3.51 -0.32
C LEU A 229 10.15 4.75 0.56
N LEU A 230 11.03 4.83 1.56
CA LEU A 230 11.02 5.92 2.53
C LEU A 230 11.30 7.30 1.91
N PRO A 231 12.35 7.51 1.08
CA PRO A 231 12.54 8.78 0.41
C PRO A 231 11.40 9.11 -0.58
N ALA A 232 10.77 8.10 -1.20
CA ALA A 232 9.62 8.32 -2.10
C ALA A 232 8.37 8.82 -1.33
N ILE A 233 8.13 8.32 -0.12
CA ILE A 233 7.09 8.81 0.79
C ILE A 233 7.34 10.27 1.19
N VAL A 234 8.60 10.61 1.48
CA VAL A 234 8.99 11.99 1.79
C VAL A 234 8.79 12.89 0.57
N SER A 235 9.31 12.53 -0.61
CA SER A 235 9.24 13.36 -1.82
C SER A 235 7.82 13.52 -2.39
N SER A 236 6.92 12.59 -2.07
CA SER A 236 5.49 12.67 -2.39
C SER A 236 4.67 13.42 -1.36
N ARG A 237 5.29 13.91 -0.26
CA ARG A 237 4.63 14.61 0.85
C ARG A 237 3.54 13.81 1.57
N THR A 238 3.61 12.49 1.50
CA THR A 238 2.68 11.59 2.20
C THR A 238 3.15 11.25 3.61
N HIS A 239 4.41 11.54 3.94
CA HIS A 239 5.02 11.27 5.25
C HIS A 239 4.27 11.91 6.44
N SER A 240 3.61 13.05 6.28
CA SER A 240 2.89 13.72 7.37
C SER A 240 1.65 12.96 7.84
N GLN A 241 1.18 11.98 7.06
CA GLN A 241 0.06 11.11 7.42
C GLN A 241 0.53 9.72 7.88
N LEU A 242 1.84 9.48 7.95
CA LEU A 242 2.42 8.18 8.27
C LEU A 242 3.33 8.30 9.49
N GLU A 243 3.15 7.41 10.45
CA GLU A 243 4.02 7.30 11.61
C GLU A 243 4.81 5.99 11.55
N PHE A 244 6.14 6.09 11.66
CA PHE A 244 7.04 4.95 11.65
C PHE A 244 7.67 4.75 13.03
N GLN A 245 7.77 3.49 13.45
CA GLN A 245 8.37 3.09 14.70
C GLN A 245 9.62 2.24 14.46
N ALA A 246 10.61 2.35 15.34
CA ALA A 246 11.88 1.65 15.20
C ALA A 246 11.72 0.13 15.41
N VAL A 247 12.42 -0.66 14.59
CA VAL A 247 12.65 -2.09 14.81
C VAL A 247 14.05 -2.27 15.36
N GLY A 248 14.14 -2.61 16.64
CA GLY A 248 15.38 -2.50 17.41
C GLY A 248 16.30 -3.70 17.26
N SER A 249 15.95 -4.81 17.93
CA SER A 249 16.87 -5.92 18.14
C SER A 249 16.52 -7.14 17.30
N TRP A 250 17.57 -7.84 16.88
CA TRP A 250 17.51 -9.16 16.28
C TRP A 250 17.86 -10.19 17.34
N PHE A 251 17.19 -11.33 17.32
CA PHE A 251 17.41 -12.42 18.26
C PHE A 251 17.50 -13.75 17.54
N THR A 252 18.28 -14.66 18.11
CA THR A 252 18.25 -16.08 17.78
C THR A 252 17.68 -16.87 18.95
N VAL A 253 16.87 -17.87 18.64
CA VAL A 253 16.49 -18.89 19.64
C VAL A 253 17.15 -20.19 19.26
N THR A 254 17.85 -20.77 20.22
CA THR A 254 18.44 -22.10 20.08
C THR A 254 17.65 -23.09 20.92
N THR A 255 17.08 -24.10 20.26
CA THR A 255 16.40 -25.23 20.92
C THR A 255 17.44 -26.30 21.28
N SER A 256 17.27 -26.95 22.43
CA SER A 256 18.16 -28.05 22.84
C SER A 256 18.13 -29.19 21.82
N PRO A 257 19.28 -29.70 21.30
CA PRO A 257 19.30 -30.72 20.25
C PRO A 257 18.76 -32.10 20.66
N ASP A 258 18.51 -32.35 21.92
CA ASP A 258 17.99 -33.62 22.43
C ASP A 258 17.04 -33.30 23.57
N GLY A 259 15.94 -34.04 23.71
CA GLY A 259 14.86 -33.88 24.70
C GLY A 259 15.25 -33.98 26.19
N LEU A 260 16.46 -33.54 26.55
CA LEU A 260 16.79 -33.07 27.89
C LEU A 260 16.06 -31.74 28.18
N PRO A 261 15.70 -31.47 29.45
CA PRO A 261 14.94 -30.30 29.88
C PRO A 261 15.79 -29.02 29.93
N SER A 262 16.72 -28.81 28.99
CA SER A 262 17.38 -27.53 28.82
C SER A 262 16.45 -26.58 28.08
N ARG A 263 16.02 -25.52 28.78
CA ARG A 263 15.18 -24.44 28.23
C ARG A 263 15.77 -23.89 26.93
N SER A 264 14.89 -23.56 25.98
CA SER A 264 15.22 -22.75 24.80
C SER A 264 15.96 -21.48 25.22
N ARG A 265 17.05 -21.14 24.52
CA ARG A 265 17.88 -19.97 24.86
C ARG A 265 17.74 -18.87 23.82
N LEU A 266 17.25 -17.71 24.26
CA LEU A 266 17.21 -16.47 23.50
C LEU A 266 18.57 -15.77 23.57
N THR A 267 19.11 -15.39 22.41
CA THR A 267 20.39 -14.66 22.32
C THR A 267 20.21 -13.44 21.42
N ARG A 268 20.60 -12.25 21.90
CA ARG A 268 20.56 -11.02 21.10
C ARG A 268 21.69 -11.04 20.06
N VAL A 269 21.36 -10.72 18.82
CA VAL A 269 22.32 -10.56 17.73
C VAL A 269 23.09 -9.25 17.94
N PRO A 270 24.44 -9.26 17.93
CA PRO A 270 25.23 -8.05 18.04
C PRO A 270 24.91 -7.06 16.92
N SER A 271 24.54 -5.82 17.27
CA SER A 271 24.13 -4.78 16.33
C SER A 271 25.29 -3.95 15.78
N GLY A 272 26.45 -4.02 16.42
CA GLY A 272 27.61 -3.23 16.02
C GLY A 272 28.94 -3.82 16.48
N ARG A 273 30.02 -3.13 16.09
CA ARG A 273 31.38 -3.51 16.47
C ARG A 273 31.53 -3.64 17.99
N GLU A 274 30.99 -2.69 18.75
CA GLU A 274 31.07 -2.70 20.23
C GLU A 274 30.39 -3.92 20.84
N ASP A 275 29.19 -4.27 20.36
CA ASP A 275 28.46 -5.46 20.82
C ASP A 275 29.25 -6.74 20.55
N VAL A 276 29.86 -6.86 19.35
CA VAL A 276 30.72 -8.01 19.02
C VAL A 276 31.91 -8.10 19.97
N PHE A 277 32.48 -6.97 20.41
CA PHE A 277 33.59 -6.98 21.37
C PHE A 277 33.12 -7.37 22.78
N ARG A 278 31.92 -6.96 23.20
CA ARG A 278 31.32 -7.27 24.51
C ARG A 278 30.75 -8.68 24.62
N ASP A 279 30.52 -9.37 23.50
CA ASP A 279 29.95 -10.72 23.49
C ASP A 279 30.94 -11.77 24.04
N ASP A 280 30.71 -12.25 25.25
CA ASP A 280 31.56 -13.27 25.91
C ASP A 280 31.35 -14.69 25.36
N SER A 281 30.34 -14.91 24.52
CA SER A 281 30.11 -16.20 23.86
C SER A 281 31.08 -16.47 22.71
N LEU A 282 31.76 -15.42 22.21
CA LEU A 282 32.72 -15.50 21.11
C LEU A 282 34.16 -15.37 21.61
N ASP A 283 35.02 -16.31 21.22
CA ASP A 283 36.46 -16.22 21.50
C ASP A 283 37.16 -15.15 20.63
N LEU A 284 38.38 -14.75 21.02
CA LEU A 284 39.14 -13.71 20.29
C LEU A 284 39.45 -14.09 18.83
N ARG A 285 39.46 -15.38 18.50
CA ARG A 285 39.66 -15.85 17.13
C ARG A 285 38.40 -15.66 16.30
N ALA A 286 37.25 -16.09 16.82
CA ALA A 286 35.94 -15.91 16.21
C ALA A 286 35.61 -14.43 16.03
N LYS A 287 35.84 -13.58 17.04
CA LYS A 287 35.68 -12.11 16.93
C LYS A 287 36.50 -11.53 15.78
N ARG A 288 37.77 -11.94 15.61
CA ARG A 288 38.62 -11.50 14.50
C ARG A 288 38.12 -11.98 13.14
N SER A 289 37.73 -13.25 13.03
CA SER A 289 37.16 -13.82 11.80
C SER A 289 35.85 -13.15 11.41
N LEU A 290 34.96 -12.89 12.38
CA LEU A 290 33.70 -12.16 12.20
C LEU A 290 33.96 -10.73 11.71
N MET A 291 34.85 -9.98 12.36
CA MET A 291 35.22 -8.64 11.91
C MET A 291 35.91 -8.62 10.54
N LYS A 292 36.59 -9.69 10.13
CA LYS A 292 37.11 -9.84 8.75
C LYS A 292 35.97 -10.03 7.76
N PHE A 293 34.95 -10.84 8.10
CA PHE A 293 33.78 -11.05 7.27
C PHE A 293 32.91 -9.79 7.16
N LEU A 294 32.57 -9.13 8.28
CA LEU A 294 31.74 -7.92 8.26
C LEU A 294 32.39 -6.78 7.45
N ARG A 295 33.72 -6.65 7.47
CA ARG A 295 34.43 -5.70 6.60
C ARG A 295 34.30 -6.02 5.12
N PHE A 296 34.36 -7.30 4.76
CA PHE A 296 34.09 -7.74 3.40
C PHE A 296 32.65 -7.41 2.99
N VAL A 297 31.66 -7.72 3.84
CA VAL A 297 30.25 -7.42 3.60
C VAL A 297 30.01 -5.92 3.44
N ALA A 298 30.71 -5.06 4.19
CA ALA A 298 30.54 -3.61 4.07
C ALA A 298 30.93 -3.06 2.67
N SER A 299 31.87 -3.72 1.96
CA SER A 299 32.44 -3.26 0.69
C SER A 299 32.31 -4.27 -0.46
N TYR A 300 31.36 -5.21 -0.37
CA TYR A 300 31.27 -6.36 -1.27
C TYR A 300 30.97 -6.00 -2.74
N ASP A 301 30.30 -4.87 -2.95
CA ASP A 301 29.90 -4.30 -4.24
C ASP A 301 30.98 -3.38 -4.84
N GLY A 302 32.01 -3.04 -4.07
CA GLY A 302 33.15 -2.26 -4.53
C GLY A 302 34.06 -3.05 -5.49
N GLU A 303 34.67 -2.36 -6.45
CA GLU A 303 35.51 -2.96 -7.51
C GLU A 303 36.58 -3.91 -6.96
N SER A 304 37.15 -3.62 -5.79
CA SER A 304 38.20 -4.43 -5.16
C SER A 304 37.73 -5.80 -4.66
N GLU A 305 36.45 -5.95 -4.28
CA GLU A 305 35.91 -7.20 -3.72
C GLU A 305 34.98 -7.94 -4.71
N GLN A 306 34.64 -7.34 -5.85
CA GLN A 306 33.77 -7.96 -6.87
C GLN A 306 34.30 -9.31 -7.35
N GLN A 307 35.61 -9.44 -7.59
CA GLN A 307 36.18 -10.72 -8.02
C GLN A 307 36.00 -11.79 -6.94
N ARG A 308 36.28 -11.42 -5.69
CA ARG A 308 36.13 -12.32 -4.54
C ARG A 308 34.67 -12.72 -4.33
N MET A 309 33.72 -11.81 -4.52
CA MET A 309 32.29 -12.14 -4.48
C MET A 309 31.92 -13.12 -5.60
N ARG A 310 32.45 -12.95 -6.82
CA ARG A 310 32.24 -13.91 -7.92
C ARG A 310 32.76 -15.30 -7.57
N ASP A 311 33.93 -15.41 -6.94
CA ASP A 311 34.53 -16.69 -6.56
C ASP A 311 33.73 -17.39 -5.44
N LEU A 312 33.06 -16.62 -4.58
CA LEU A 312 32.27 -17.13 -3.45
C LEU A 312 30.80 -17.41 -3.81
N LYS A 313 30.35 -16.97 -4.98
CA LYS A 313 28.95 -17.08 -5.43
C LYS A 313 28.48 -18.54 -5.41
N GLY A 314 27.28 -18.80 -4.90
CA GLY A 314 26.69 -20.14 -4.82
C GLY A 314 27.27 -21.06 -3.75
N LEU A 315 28.38 -20.71 -3.09
CA LEU A 315 28.87 -21.47 -1.95
C LEU A 315 27.92 -21.29 -0.75
N PRO A 316 27.63 -22.35 0.01
CA PRO A 316 26.91 -22.22 1.28
C PRO A 316 27.64 -21.28 2.23
N LEU A 317 26.90 -20.40 2.91
CA LEU A 317 27.42 -19.39 3.81
C LEU A 317 28.36 -20.00 4.86
N SER A 318 27.93 -21.09 5.51
CA SER A 318 28.71 -21.77 6.54
C SER A 318 30.02 -22.37 6.02
N VAL A 319 30.03 -22.87 4.77
CA VAL A 319 31.22 -23.40 4.11
C VAL A 319 32.19 -22.26 3.76
N ALA A 320 31.69 -21.18 3.16
CA ALA A 320 32.48 -20.02 2.79
C ALA A 320 33.12 -19.33 4.03
N LEU A 321 32.35 -19.19 5.11
CA LEU A 321 32.82 -18.64 6.38
C LEU A 321 33.98 -19.47 6.97
N LYS A 322 33.89 -20.80 6.93
CA LYS A 322 34.96 -21.70 7.38
C LYS A 322 36.19 -21.60 6.48
N GLN A 323 36.02 -21.78 5.17
CA GLN A 323 37.14 -21.93 4.21
C GLN A 323 37.86 -20.60 3.89
N HIS A 324 37.13 -19.49 3.77
CA HIS A 324 37.71 -18.21 3.31
C HIS A 324 37.87 -17.17 4.42
N PHE A 325 37.09 -17.28 5.51
CA PHE A 325 37.12 -16.33 6.62
C PHE A 325 37.69 -16.93 7.92
N GLY A 326 37.94 -18.25 7.97
CA GLY A 326 38.50 -18.92 9.14
C GLY A 326 37.57 -18.89 10.34
N MET A 327 36.26 -18.88 10.10
CA MET A 327 35.22 -18.88 11.13
C MET A 327 34.75 -20.31 11.39
N ASN A 328 35.27 -20.92 12.46
CA ASN A 328 34.97 -22.30 12.83
C ASN A 328 33.89 -22.41 13.93
N SER A 329 33.46 -21.28 14.50
CA SER A 329 32.46 -21.25 15.57
C SER A 329 31.05 -21.25 14.99
N ALA A 330 30.26 -22.28 15.32
CA ALA A 330 28.84 -22.34 14.98
C ALA A 330 28.05 -21.18 15.61
N THR A 331 28.46 -20.74 16.81
CA THR A 331 27.86 -19.60 17.54
C THR A 331 27.94 -18.28 16.76
N ALA A 332 28.93 -18.13 15.87
CA ALA A 332 29.07 -16.92 15.05
C ALA A 332 28.24 -16.96 13.74
N VAL A 333 27.76 -18.14 13.32
CA VAL A 333 27.01 -18.30 12.06
C VAL A 333 25.54 -17.93 12.25
N ALA A 334 24.90 -18.36 13.35
CA ALA A 334 23.49 -18.08 13.61
C ALA A 334 23.14 -16.57 13.62
N PRO A 335 23.95 -15.67 14.23
CA PRO A 335 23.73 -14.23 14.11
C PRO A 335 23.75 -13.73 12.67
N LEU A 336 24.63 -14.25 11.81
CA LEU A 336 24.70 -13.86 10.40
C LEU A 336 23.49 -14.35 9.61
N LEU A 337 23.00 -15.57 9.90
CA LEU A 337 21.74 -16.07 9.34
C LEU A 337 20.56 -15.22 9.79
N ALA A 338 20.50 -14.83 11.06
CA ALA A 338 19.46 -13.96 11.57
C ALA A 338 19.47 -12.57 10.92
N LEU A 339 20.64 -12.03 10.55
CA LEU A 339 20.73 -10.79 9.77
C LEU A 339 20.32 -10.98 8.31
N ALA A 340 20.60 -12.15 7.71
CA ALA A 340 20.25 -12.47 6.34
C ALA A 340 18.78 -12.88 6.16
N LEU A 341 18.12 -13.38 7.21
CA LEU A 341 16.72 -13.84 7.26
C LEU A 341 16.36 -14.85 6.15
N PRO A 342 17.14 -15.93 5.93
CA PRO A 342 16.81 -16.94 4.93
C PRO A 342 15.48 -17.62 5.22
N THR A 343 14.83 -18.14 4.18
CA THR A 343 13.64 -19.02 4.29
C THR A 343 13.99 -20.51 4.23
N VAL A 344 15.25 -20.80 3.95
CA VAL A 344 15.83 -22.14 3.81
C VAL A 344 16.75 -22.42 4.98
N GLY A 345 17.24 -23.65 5.10
CA GLY A 345 18.20 -24.03 6.13
C GLY A 345 19.59 -23.41 5.95
N GLU A 346 20.44 -23.54 6.96
CA GLU A 346 21.84 -23.05 6.93
C GLU A 346 22.63 -23.59 5.74
N THR A 347 22.45 -24.87 5.40
CA THR A 347 23.21 -25.55 4.34
C THR A 347 22.83 -25.10 2.93
N GLU A 348 21.62 -24.57 2.75
CA GLU A 348 21.11 -24.07 1.47
C GLU A 348 21.29 -22.56 1.32
N THR A 349 21.56 -21.85 2.42
CA THR A 349 21.76 -20.40 2.39
C THR A 349 23.11 -20.08 1.74
N THR A 350 23.10 -19.47 0.56
CA THR A 350 24.32 -19.16 -0.21
C THR A 350 24.89 -17.78 0.10
N MET A 351 26.15 -17.57 -0.27
CA MET A 351 26.84 -16.28 -0.14
C MET A 351 26.17 -15.13 -0.90
N ASP A 352 25.68 -15.39 -2.11
CA ASP A 352 25.02 -14.39 -2.97
C ASP A 352 23.62 -14.01 -2.49
N PHE A 353 22.98 -14.86 -1.69
CA PHE A 353 21.78 -14.50 -0.95
C PHE A 353 22.13 -13.69 0.31
N ALA A 354 23.05 -14.20 1.14
CA ALA A 354 23.26 -13.67 2.47
C ALA A 354 23.99 -12.31 2.49
N VAL A 355 25.04 -12.14 1.67
CA VAL A 355 25.89 -10.94 1.76
C VAL A 355 25.14 -9.66 1.44
N PRO A 356 24.35 -9.55 0.34
CA PRO A 356 23.57 -8.34 0.08
C PRO A 356 22.57 -8.00 1.19
N LYS A 357 21.88 -9.00 1.76
CA LYS A 357 20.91 -8.80 2.85
C LYS A 357 21.58 -8.34 4.15
N ILE A 358 22.70 -8.95 4.53
CA ILE A 358 23.50 -8.50 5.69
C ILE A 358 24.07 -7.09 5.43
N ALA A 359 24.56 -6.81 4.22
CA ALA A 359 25.05 -5.48 3.87
C ALA A 359 23.94 -4.42 3.98
N ARG A 360 22.73 -4.72 3.49
CA ARG A 360 21.55 -3.84 3.61
C ARG A 360 21.22 -3.55 5.08
N HIS A 361 21.23 -4.57 5.94
CA HIS A 361 21.06 -4.39 7.38
C HIS A 361 22.12 -3.44 7.96
N LEU A 362 23.41 -3.77 7.80
CA LEU A 362 24.52 -3.00 8.37
C LEU A 362 24.57 -1.56 7.87
N ARG A 363 24.30 -1.33 6.58
CA ARG A 363 24.30 0.02 5.97
C ARG A 363 23.11 0.86 6.43
N SER A 364 22.03 0.23 6.90
CA SER A 364 20.83 0.93 7.37
C SER A 364 20.94 1.39 8.83
N ILE A 365 21.86 0.80 9.61
CA ILE A 365 22.10 1.20 11.00
C ILE A 365 22.57 2.65 11.05
N GLY A 366 21.99 3.43 11.97
CA GLY A 366 22.41 4.81 12.23
C GLY A 366 21.77 5.86 11.31
N MET A 367 20.94 5.45 10.35
CA MET A 367 20.36 6.37 9.35
C MET A 367 19.31 7.32 9.95
N PHE A 368 18.41 6.80 10.81
CA PHE A 368 17.38 7.59 11.50
C PHE A 368 17.62 7.73 13.00
N GLY A 369 18.77 7.25 13.48
CA GLY A 369 19.11 7.23 14.90
C GLY A 369 19.99 6.04 15.26
N PRO A 370 20.60 6.07 16.46
CA PRO A 370 21.48 5.00 16.90
C PRO A 370 20.70 3.72 17.21
N GLY A 371 21.29 2.58 16.86
CA GLY A 371 20.91 1.26 17.39
C GLY A 371 19.72 0.55 16.74
N PHE A 372 19.26 1.01 15.57
CA PHE A 372 18.28 0.28 14.76
C PHE A 372 18.57 0.43 13.27
N SER A 373 18.19 -0.58 12.48
CA SER A 373 18.40 -0.63 11.03
C SER A 373 17.12 -0.56 10.21
N ALA A 374 15.96 -0.72 10.85
CA ALA A 374 14.68 -0.85 10.17
C ALA A 374 13.56 -0.18 10.96
N VAL A 375 12.45 0.04 10.27
CA VAL A 375 11.24 0.65 10.80
C VAL A 375 10.02 -0.17 10.38
N LEU A 376 8.93 0.02 11.12
CA LEU A 376 7.60 -0.47 10.78
C LEU A 376 6.61 0.70 10.76
N PRO A 377 5.64 0.74 9.83
CA PRO A 377 4.51 1.67 9.92
C PRO A 377 3.58 1.26 11.06
N LYS A 378 3.02 2.24 11.78
CA LYS A 378 1.96 1.96 12.76
C LYS A 378 0.67 1.49 12.10
N TRP A 379 -0.18 0.86 12.89
CA TRP A 379 -1.55 0.47 12.55
C TRP A 379 -1.68 -0.61 11.46
N GLY A 380 -0.71 -1.53 11.36
CA GLY A 380 -0.85 -2.72 10.52
C GLY A 380 -0.02 -2.70 9.23
N GLY A 381 1.16 -2.09 9.26
CA GLY A 381 2.16 -2.26 8.21
C GLY A 381 1.86 -1.51 6.91
N LEU A 382 1.97 -2.20 5.77
CA LEU A 382 1.93 -1.56 4.44
C LEU A 382 0.53 -1.07 4.04
N ALA A 383 -0.53 -1.61 4.65
CA ALA A 383 -1.91 -1.19 4.42
C ALA A 383 -2.09 0.32 4.66
N GLU A 384 -1.43 0.87 5.67
CA GLU A 384 -1.52 2.31 5.99
C GLU A 384 -0.90 3.16 4.87
N ILE A 385 0.25 2.74 4.34
CA ILE A 385 0.89 3.40 3.21
C ILE A 385 -0.01 3.36 1.97
N ALA A 386 -0.64 2.21 1.72
CA ALA A 386 -1.60 2.04 0.62
C ALA A 386 -2.82 2.97 0.78
N GLN A 387 -3.39 3.08 1.97
CA GLN A 387 -4.53 3.95 2.27
C GLN A 387 -4.17 5.43 2.11
N VAL A 388 -3.02 5.88 2.63
CA VAL A 388 -2.56 7.27 2.48
C VAL A 388 -2.32 7.61 1.00
N ALA A 389 -1.70 6.69 0.26
CA ALA A 389 -1.50 6.84 -1.18
C ALA A 389 -2.84 6.92 -1.94
N CYS A 390 -3.82 6.09 -1.55
CA CYS A 390 -5.16 6.13 -2.10
C CYS A 390 -5.88 7.46 -1.81
N ARG A 391 -5.78 7.95 -0.57
CA ARG A 391 -6.34 9.24 -0.17
C ARG A 391 -5.72 10.39 -0.96
N ALA A 392 -4.41 10.38 -1.17
CA ALA A 392 -3.74 11.41 -1.97
C ALA A 392 -4.26 11.45 -3.42
N CYS A 393 -4.47 10.29 -4.03
CA CYS A 393 -5.09 10.19 -5.35
C CYS A 393 -6.54 10.68 -5.38
N ALA A 394 -7.34 10.37 -4.35
CA ALA A 394 -8.70 10.89 -4.23
C ALA A 394 -8.73 12.42 -4.14
N VAL A 395 -7.83 13.02 -3.36
CA VAL A 395 -7.65 14.48 -3.29
C VAL A 395 -7.24 15.07 -4.64
N GLY A 396 -6.48 14.32 -5.44
CA GLY A 396 -6.13 14.67 -6.83
C GLY A 396 -7.27 14.55 -7.84
N GLY A 397 -8.47 14.08 -7.42
CA GLY A 397 -9.64 13.89 -8.27
C GLY A 397 -9.86 12.46 -8.77
N GLY A 398 -9.08 11.49 -8.28
CA GLY A 398 -9.33 10.07 -8.52
C GLY A 398 -10.60 9.59 -7.83
N VAL A 399 -11.30 8.64 -8.45
CA VAL A 399 -12.51 8.02 -7.89
C VAL A 399 -12.18 6.62 -7.39
N TYR A 400 -12.62 6.30 -6.17
CA TYR A 400 -12.31 5.06 -5.46
C TYR A 400 -13.56 4.22 -5.23
N VAL A 401 -13.50 2.92 -5.52
CA VAL A 401 -14.65 2.01 -5.38
C VAL A 401 -14.22 0.64 -4.86
N LEU A 402 -14.60 0.32 -3.62
CA LEU A 402 -14.42 -1.01 -3.03
C LEU A 402 -15.58 -1.96 -3.43
N GLY A 403 -15.41 -3.26 -3.23
CA GLY A 403 -16.40 -4.29 -3.59
C GLY A 403 -16.63 -4.47 -5.10
N LYS A 404 -15.76 -3.91 -5.95
CA LYS A 404 -15.83 -3.95 -7.41
C LYS A 404 -14.53 -4.46 -8.02
N GLY A 405 -14.57 -5.64 -8.62
CA GLY A 405 -13.45 -6.19 -9.40
C GLY A 405 -13.68 -6.05 -10.90
N VAL A 406 -12.63 -6.26 -11.69
CA VAL A 406 -12.73 -6.44 -13.15
C VAL A 406 -13.05 -7.91 -13.45
N GLU A 407 -14.17 -8.15 -14.12
CA GLU A 407 -14.59 -9.50 -14.54
C GLU A 407 -14.09 -9.85 -15.94
N SER A 408 -14.27 -8.92 -16.89
CA SER A 408 -13.86 -9.11 -18.28
C SER A 408 -13.33 -7.83 -18.91
N VAL A 409 -12.48 -7.99 -19.93
CA VAL A 409 -11.87 -6.89 -20.68
C VAL A 409 -12.09 -7.14 -22.17
N ILE A 410 -12.65 -6.15 -22.87
CA ILE A 410 -12.90 -6.17 -24.31
C ILE A 410 -12.20 -4.97 -24.94
N HIS A 411 -11.56 -5.19 -26.09
CA HIS A 411 -11.01 -4.08 -26.87
C HIS A 411 -12.13 -3.39 -27.63
N ALA A 412 -12.30 -2.09 -27.39
CA ALA A 412 -13.25 -1.25 -28.11
C ALA A 412 -12.60 -0.66 -29.37
N GLU A 413 -13.42 -0.05 -30.24
CA GLU A 413 -12.93 0.80 -31.33
C GLU A 413 -12.14 1.99 -30.75
N ASP A 414 -11.12 2.49 -31.46
CA ASP A 414 -10.18 3.57 -31.05
C ASP A 414 -9.12 3.22 -29.99
N SER A 415 -8.62 1.98 -29.92
CA SER A 415 -7.53 1.58 -29.00
C SER A 415 -7.86 1.72 -27.50
N LYS A 416 -9.15 1.84 -27.15
CA LYS A 416 -9.64 1.90 -25.77
C LYS A 416 -10.08 0.53 -25.28
N LEU A 417 -10.10 0.37 -23.95
CA LEU A 417 -10.54 -0.82 -23.25
C LEU A 417 -11.94 -0.60 -22.70
N GLN A 418 -12.84 -1.55 -22.92
CA GLN A 418 -14.13 -1.64 -22.24
C GLN A 418 -14.05 -2.74 -21.18
N LEU A 419 -14.24 -2.37 -19.93
CA LEU A 419 -14.21 -3.27 -18.78
C LEU A 419 -15.63 -3.55 -18.31
N GLU A 420 -15.88 -4.79 -17.93
CA GLU A 420 -17.07 -5.18 -17.18
C GLU A 420 -16.68 -5.42 -15.72
N LEU A 421 -17.34 -4.68 -14.81
CA LEU A 421 -17.09 -4.75 -13.38
C LEU A 421 -18.02 -5.76 -12.70
N THR A 422 -17.65 -6.19 -11.50
CA THR A 422 -18.51 -7.02 -10.64
C THR A 422 -19.83 -6.29 -10.40
N GLY A 423 -20.96 -6.89 -10.82
CA GLY A 423 -22.28 -6.24 -10.80
C GLY A 423 -22.79 -5.84 -12.19
N GLY A 424 -21.98 -5.98 -13.24
CA GLY A 424 -22.37 -5.81 -14.64
C GLY A 424 -22.20 -4.38 -15.18
N GLU A 425 -21.70 -3.45 -14.36
CA GLU A 425 -21.38 -2.10 -14.84
C GLU A 425 -20.25 -2.13 -15.87
N LYS A 426 -20.35 -1.24 -16.87
CA LYS A 426 -19.34 -1.14 -17.94
C LYS A 426 -18.64 0.20 -17.87
N VAL A 427 -17.31 0.18 -17.92
CA VAL A 427 -16.47 1.38 -17.92
C VAL A 427 -15.49 1.35 -19.09
N THR A 428 -15.20 2.50 -19.68
CA THR A 428 -14.24 2.63 -20.77
C THR A 428 -12.98 3.34 -20.28
N THR A 429 -11.80 2.82 -20.62
CA THR A 429 -10.52 3.40 -20.22
C THR A 429 -9.43 3.30 -21.29
N GLU A 430 -8.41 4.14 -21.21
CA GLU A 430 -7.21 4.00 -22.03
C GLU A 430 -6.25 2.97 -21.45
N TRP A 431 -6.05 2.93 -20.14
CA TRP A 431 -5.12 2.02 -19.46
C TRP A 431 -5.82 1.18 -18.38
N LEU A 432 -5.51 -0.11 -18.32
CA LEU A 432 -5.86 -0.97 -17.19
C LEU A 432 -4.58 -1.45 -16.52
N VAL A 433 -4.45 -1.18 -15.22
CA VAL A 433 -3.31 -1.64 -14.42
C VAL A 433 -3.79 -2.41 -13.19
N GLY A 434 -3.11 -3.50 -12.84
CA GLY A 434 -3.32 -4.19 -11.57
C GLY A 434 -2.29 -5.29 -11.37
N CYS A 435 -2.50 -6.13 -10.35
CA CYS A 435 -1.71 -7.33 -10.14
C CYS A 435 -2.39 -8.57 -10.78
N PRO A 436 -1.70 -9.73 -10.86
CA PRO A 436 -2.23 -10.94 -11.48
C PRO A 436 -3.56 -11.43 -10.89
N SER A 437 -3.78 -11.17 -9.60
CA SER A 437 -5.04 -11.46 -8.91
C SER A 437 -6.16 -10.54 -9.39
N ASP A 438 -5.86 -9.30 -9.78
CA ASP A 438 -6.82 -8.21 -9.97
C ASP A 438 -7.21 -7.98 -11.43
N VAL A 439 -6.38 -8.43 -12.37
CA VAL A 439 -6.60 -8.32 -13.81
C VAL A 439 -6.96 -9.69 -14.39
N PRO A 440 -8.04 -9.82 -15.19
CA PRO A 440 -8.34 -11.05 -15.91
C PRO A 440 -7.25 -11.36 -16.95
N LEU A 441 -6.28 -12.22 -16.59
CA LEU A 441 -5.35 -12.75 -17.58
C LEU A 441 -6.09 -13.67 -18.57
N ALA A 442 -5.78 -13.56 -19.86
CA ALA A 442 -6.22 -14.51 -20.86
C ALA A 442 -5.82 -15.92 -20.40
N LYS A 443 -6.79 -16.86 -20.38
CA LYS A 443 -6.66 -18.23 -19.86
C LYS A 443 -5.32 -18.85 -20.28
N SER A 444 -4.34 -18.83 -19.38
CA SER A 444 -3.10 -19.56 -19.58
C SER A 444 -3.39 -21.04 -19.32
N THR A 445 -3.44 -21.81 -20.40
CA THR A 445 -3.53 -23.28 -20.37
C THR A 445 -2.18 -23.85 -19.94
N HIS A 446 -1.83 -23.74 -18.67
CA HIS A 446 -0.74 -24.52 -18.09
C HIS A 446 -1.30 -25.57 -17.14
N THR A 447 -1.27 -26.81 -17.61
CA THR A 447 -1.44 -28.02 -16.80
C THR A 447 -0.42 -27.97 -15.65
N PRO A 448 -0.81 -28.16 -14.38
CA PRO A 448 0.15 -28.17 -13.29
C PRO A 448 1.05 -29.41 -13.43
N SER A 449 2.29 -29.21 -13.87
CA SER A 449 3.34 -30.22 -13.76
C SER A 449 3.67 -30.43 -12.27
N GLN A 450 3.75 -31.70 -11.90
CA GLN A 450 4.19 -32.14 -10.58
C GLN A 450 5.67 -31.76 -10.39
N GLU A 451 5.92 -30.80 -9.50
CA GLU A 451 7.25 -30.54 -8.93
C GLU A 451 7.11 -30.29 -7.43
N THR A 452 8.06 -30.86 -6.69
CA THR A 452 8.00 -31.30 -5.29
C THR A 452 8.55 -30.29 -4.28
N SER A 453 8.66 -29.00 -4.61
CA SER A 453 9.02 -27.96 -3.65
C SER A 453 7.78 -27.28 -3.08
N ALA A 454 7.78 -26.91 -1.79
CA ALA A 454 6.68 -26.19 -1.17
C ALA A 454 6.42 -24.87 -1.94
N LYS A 455 5.24 -24.74 -2.54
CA LYS A 455 4.79 -23.61 -3.38
C LYS A 455 4.17 -22.46 -2.57
N TYR A 456 4.33 -22.47 -1.26
CA TYR A 456 3.69 -21.52 -0.37
C TYR A 456 4.56 -21.23 0.86
N MET A 457 4.34 -20.06 1.42
CA MET A 457 4.82 -19.62 2.73
C MET A 457 3.68 -19.84 3.72
N THR A 458 3.95 -20.53 4.82
CA THR A 458 2.97 -20.62 5.91
C THR A 458 3.24 -19.49 6.88
N LYS A 459 2.18 -18.77 7.25
CA LYS A 459 2.24 -17.61 8.15
C LYS A 459 1.31 -17.82 9.34
N SER A 460 1.66 -17.22 10.46
CA SER A 460 0.77 -17.14 11.63
C SER A 460 0.81 -15.74 12.24
N ILE A 461 -0.34 -15.30 12.74
CA ILE A 461 -0.53 -14.11 13.56
C ILE A 461 -0.94 -14.59 14.94
N SER A 462 -0.13 -14.35 15.97
CA SER A 462 -0.42 -14.75 17.35
C SER A 462 -0.49 -13.53 18.25
N ILE A 463 -1.59 -13.37 19.00
CA ILE A 463 -1.72 -12.36 20.05
C ILE A 463 -1.26 -12.98 21.37
N VAL A 464 -0.31 -12.35 22.04
CA VAL A 464 0.34 -12.87 23.25
C VAL A 464 -0.06 -12.04 24.47
N SER A 465 -0.22 -12.72 25.61
CA SER A 465 -0.69 -12.18 26.89
C SER A 465 0.31 -11.31 27.67
N SER A 466 1.43 -10.95 27.04
CA SER A 466 2.53 -10.18 27.63
C SER A 466 3.02 -9.09 26.66
N PRO A 467 3.48 -7.94 27.17
CA PRO A 467 4.18 -6.94 26.37
C PRO A 467 5.60 -7.37 25.93
N LEU A 468 6.11 -8.52 26.41
CA LEU A 468 7.42 -9.08 26.07
C LEU A 468 8.56 -8.05 26.13
N ALA A 469 8.56 -7.20 27.16
CA ALA A 469 9.37 -5.98 27.23
C ALA A 469 10.89 -6.22 27.04
N SER A 470 11.38 -7.41 27.40
CA SER A 470 12.79 -7.80 27.21
C SER A 470 13.22 -7.90 25.74
N LEU A 471 12.27 -8.04 24.81
CA LEU A 471 12.54 -8.02 23.36
C LEU A 471 12.70 -6.61 22.80
N PHE A 472 12.32 -5.59 23.57
CA PHE A 472 12.33 -4.18 23.16
C PHE A 472 13.29 -3.33 24.00
N PRO A 473 14.57 -3.72 24.16
CA PRO A 473 15.52 -2.87 24.87
C PRO A 473 15.71 -1.56 24.10
N PRO A 474 15.96 -0.43 24.79
CA PRO A 474 16.31 0.83 24.15
C PRO A 474 17.45 0.63 23.13
N THR A 475 17.37 1.29 21.98
CA THR A 475 18.30 1.06 20.87
C THR A 475 19.74 1.47 21.21
N ALA A 476 19.89 2.50 22.05
CA ALA A 476 21.16 2.98 22.59
C ALA A 476 20.90 3.66 23.95
N GLU A 477 21.97 4.10 24.62
CA GLU A 477 21.85 4.94 25.81
C GLU A 477 21.12 6.24 25.47
N GLY A 478 19.92 6.45 26.04
CA GLY A 478 19.03 7.56 25.69
C GLY A 478 18.33 7.43 24.32
N GLY A 479 18.43 6.27 23.66
CA GLY A 479 17.76 5.97 22.40
C GLY A 479 16.27 5.69 22.54
N VAL A 480 15.58 5.56 21.41
CA VAL A 480 14.16 5.23 21.37
C VAL A 480 13.90 3.81 21.87
N ILE A 481 12.73 3.59 22.45
CA ILE A 481 12.23 2.23 22.72
C ILE A 481 11.64 1.71 21.41
N PRO A 482 12.16 0.61 20.85
CA PRO A 482 11.66 0.09 19.59
C PRO A 482 10.27 -0.53 19.76
N ALA A 483 9.41 -0.38 18.77
CA ALA A 483 8.10 -1.04 18.76
C ALA A 483 8.16 -2.45 18.14
N GLY A 484 9.26 -2.78 17.46
CA GLY A 484 9.44 -4.06 16.77
C GLY A 484 10.76 -4.76 17.11
N ALA A 485 10.75 -6.09 17.05
CA ALA A 485 11.92 -6.95 17.13
C ALA A 485 11.83 -8.08 16.09
N VAL A 486 12.98 -8.66 15.72
CA VAL A 486 13.06 -9.76 14.77
C VAL A 486 13.67 -10.98 15.44
N VAL A 487 13.02 -12.14 15.33
CA VAL A 487 13.53 -13.40 15.87
C VAL A 487 13.71 -14.39 14.74
N TRP A 488 14.89 -14.99 14.68
CA TRP A 488 15.21 -16.08 13.76
C TRP A 488 15.43 -17.37 14.56
N LEU A 489 14.78 -18.45 14.14
CA LEU A 489 14.85 -19.74 14.81
C LEU A 489 15.14 -20.84 13.79
N ASP A 490 16.02 -21.76 14.17
CA ASP A 490 16.18 -23.03 13.48
C ASP A 490 15.50 -24.12 14.32
N VAL A 491 14.38 -24.66 13.83
CA VAL A 491 13.51 -25.55 14.62
C VAL A 491 13.97 -27.02 14.52
N SER A 492 15.04 -27.31 13.77
CA SER A 492 15.62 -28.66 13.74
C SER A 492 17.14 -28.64 13.61
N SER A 493 17.81 -29.63 14.18
CA SER A 493 19.27 -29.75 14.14
C SER A 493 19.87 -30.13 12.76
N SER A 494 19.05 -30.33 11.71
CA SER A 494 19.56 -30.63 10.36
C SER A 494 18.49 -30.46 9.26
N GLY A 495 18.53 -29.33 8.54
CA GLY A 495 17.94 -29.20 7.20
C GLY A 495 16.47 -28.78 7.12
N ALA A 496 15.80 -28.47 8.24
CA ALA A 496 14.47 -27.85 8.19
C ALA A 496 14.54 -26.37 7.74
N PRO A 497 13.44 -25.84 7.18
CA PRO A 497 13.29 -24.41 6.94
C PRO A 497 13.42 -23.62 8.25
N SER A 498 14.02 -22.45 8.18
CA SER A 498 14.10 -21.54 9.32
C SER A 498 12.80 -20.77 9.51
N VAL A 499 12.44 -20.51 10.77
CA VAL A 499 11.28 -19.72 11.15
C VAL A 499 11.74 -18.29 11.43
N ARG A 500 10.97 -17.33 10.91
CA ARG A 500 11.20 -15.90 11.14
C ARG A 500 9.96 -15.31 11.79
N ILE A 501 10.16 -14.62 12.90
CA ILE A 501 9.09 -14.00 13.68
C ILE A 501 9.36 -12.50 13.77
N LEU A 502 8.42 -11.69 13.27
CA LEU A 502 8.36 -10.26 13.60
C LEU A 502 7.52 -10.11 14.86
N VAL A 503 8.09 -9.50 15.90
CA VAL A 503 7.40 -9.27 17.17
C VAL A 503 7.08 -7.79 17.28
N HIS A 504 5.81 -7.45 17.32
CA HIS A 504 5.32 -6.07 17.44
C HIS A 504 4.72 -5.85 18.83
N SER A 505 5.19 -4.81 19.51
CA SER A 505 4.64 -4.34 20.78
C SER A 505 3.33 -3.56 20.57
N SER A 506 2.63 -3.23 21.65
CA SER A 506 1.45 -2.35 21.60
C SER A 506 1.73 -0.97 21.02
N GLU A 507 2.98 -0.49 21.06
CA GLU A 507 3.37 0.82 20.48
C GLU A 507 3.27 0.84 18.94
N SER A 508 3.19 -0.31 18.28
CA SER A 508 2.87 -0.38 16.84
C SER A 508 1.44 0.05 16.55
N GLY A 509 0.56 0.13 17.56
CA GLY A 509 -0.86 0.39 17.40
C GLY A 509 -1.65 -0.80 16.84
N GLU A 510 -1.06 -1.98 16.75
CA GLU A 510 -1.70 -3.20 16.24
C GLU A 510 -2.44 -4.01 17.31
N CYS A 511 -2.19 -3.75 18.59
CA CYS A 511 -2.85 -4.40 19.71
C CYS A 511 -2.90 -3.49 20.97
N PRO A 512 -3.78 -3.79 21.95
CA PRO A 512 -3.84 -3.07 23.22
C PRO A 512 -2.56 -3.16 24.05
N ALA A 513 -2.38 -2.19 24.95
CA ALA A 513 -1.31 -2.24 25.95
C ALA A 513 -1.35 -3.53 26.79
N GLY A 514 -0.16 -4.06 27.10
CA GLY A 514 0.00 -5.32 27.83
C GLY A 514 -0.01 -6.57 26.95
N GLN A 515 -0.13 -6.41 25.63
CA GLN A 515 -0.07 -7.49 24.64
C GLN A 515 0.98 -7.21 23.57
N CYS A 516 1.30 -8.28 22.83
CA CYS A 516 2.14 -8.24 21.65
C CYS A 516 1.50 -9.04 20.52
N VAL A 517 1.84 -8.70 19.27
CA VAL A 517 1.51 -9.50 18.09
C VAL A 517 2.78 -10.13 17.53
N LEU A 518 2.74 -11.44 17.31
CA LEU A 518 3.83 -12.22 16.75
C LEU A 518 3.42 -12.69 15.36
N TYR A 519 4.17 -12.24 14.36
CA TYR A 519 3.99 -12.66 12.98
C TYR A 519 5.08 -13.65 12.58
N ALA A 520 4.76 -14.94 12.60
CA ALA A 520 5.70 -16.00 12.25
C ALA A 520 5.54 -16.45 10.79
N SER A 521 6.63 -16.84 10.15
CA SER A 521 6.62 -17.39 8.80
C SER A 521 7.65 -18.51 8.61
N VAL A 522 7.24 -19.57 7.90
CA VAL A 522 8.09 -20.74 7.55
C VAL A 522 7.71 -21.33 6.20
N ARG A 523 8.69 -21.82 5.43
CA ARG A 523 8.43 -22.42 4.11
C ARG A 523 8.02 -23.87 4.30
N GLY A 524 6.75 -24.19 4.10
CA GLY A 524 6.23 -25.54 4.25
C GLY A 524 5.36 -25.73 5.49
N ASP A 525 5.73 -26.66 6.37
CA ASP A 525 4.84 -27.21 7.39
C ASP A 525 4.36 -26.18 8.45
N PRO A 526 3.04 -25.95 8.63
CA PRO A 526 2.49 -25.10 9.70
C PRO A 526 2.86 -25.54 11.11
N GLY A 527 3.04 -26.85 11.37
CA GLY A 527 3.27 -27.36 12.74
C GLY A 527 4.56 -26.84 13.39
N VAL A 528 5.49 -26.36 12.57
CA VAL A 528 6.75 -25.77 13.00
C VAL A 528 6.54 -24.38 13.64
N LEU A 529 5.50 -23.64 13.24
CA LEU A 529 5.24 -22.28 13.73
C LEU A 529 4.85 -22.27 15.20
N ASP A 530 3.98 -23.19 15.64
CA ASP A 530 3.57 -23.26 17.05
C ASP A 530 4.73 -23.64 17.95
N THR A 531 5.55 -24.59 17.50
CA THR A 531 6.78 -24.97 18.21
C THR A 531 7.74 -23.79 18.34
N ALA A 532 7.91 -23.00 17.28
CA ALA A 532 8.79 -21.83 17.27
C ALA A 532 8.25 -20.70 18.18
N VAL A 533 6.96 -20.41 18.13
CA VAL A 533 6.31 -19.41 19.00
C VAL A 533 6.46 -19.83 20.45
N ASN A 534 6.11 -21.07 20.82
CA ASN A 534 6.24 -21.56 22.18
C ASN A 534 7.70 -21.55 22.66
N SER A 535 8.65 -21.96 21.81
CA SER A 535 10.08 -21.90 22.13
C SER A 535 10.57 -20.48 22.38
N LEU A 536 10.07 -19.49 21.63
CA LEU A 536 10.34 -18.08 21.89
C LEU A 536 9.77 -17.68 23.26
N LEU A 537 8.48 -17.91 23.52
CA LEU A 537 7.82 -17.50 24.78
C LEU A 537 8.50 -18.12 26.02
N GLU A 538 8.88 -19.39 25.96
CA GLU A 538 9.64 -20.05 27.03
C GLU A 538 11.04 -19.45 27.21
N SER A 539 11.70 -19.08 26.10
CA SER A 539 13.07 -18.55 26.12
C SER A 539 13.16 -17.12 26.67
N VAL A 540 12.05 -16.37 26.69
CA VAL A 540 11.99 -15.03 27.30
C VAL A 540 12.18 -15.11 28.82
N GLY A 541 11.74 -16.21 29.45
CA GLY A 541 11.95 -16.44 30.88
C GLY A 541 11.07 -15.60 31.82
N GLU A 542 9.99 -15.01 31.31
CA GLU A 542 8.96 -14.35 32.13
C GLU A 542 8.15 -15.35 32.97
N LEU A 543 7.67 -14.91 34.14
CA LEU A 543 6.86 -15.73 35.06
C LEU A 543 5.57 -14.96 35.45
N PRO A 544 4.37 -15.51 35.21
CA PRO A 544 4.10 -16.76 34.48
C PRO A 544 4.57 -16.69 33.01
N THR A 545 4.80 -17.85 32.39
CA THR A 545 5.17 -17.91 30.97
C THR A 545 4.07 -17.24 30.15
N PRO A 546 4.41 -16.33 29.21
CA PRO A 546 3.42 -15.71 28.35
C PRO A 546 2.64 -16.75 27.52
N GLU A 547 1.35 -16.50 27.32
CA GLU A 547 0.44 -17.41 26.62
C GLU A 547 -0.07 -16.78 25.32
N VAL A 548 -0.40 -17.63 24.34
CA VAL A 548 -1.09 -17.22 23.11
C VAL A 548 -2.59 -17.14 23.38
N LEU A 549 -3.14 -15.93 23.31
CA LEU A 549 -4.56 -15.66 23.54
C LEU A 549 -5.43 -15.99 22.32
N TRP A 550 -4.89 -15.73 21.13
CA TRP A 550 -5.55 -15.92 19.85
C TRP A 550 -4.49 -16.15 18.78
N GLN A 551 -4.79 -17.00 17.81
CA GLN A 551 -3.91 -17.23 16.68
C GLN A 551 -4.69 -17.47 15.40
N MET A 552 -4.19 -16.92 14.29
CA MET A 552 -4.61 -17.27 12.94
C MET A 552 -3.42 -17.80 12.16
N GLN A 553 -3.60 -18.94 11.49
CA GLN A 553 -2.61 -19.54 10.58
C GLN A 553 -3.18 -19.63 9.18
N TYR A 554 -2.37 -19.37 8.15
CA TYR A 554 -2.78 -19.41 6.74
C TYR A 554 -1.59 -19.63 5.81
N ARG A 555 -1.87 -20.02 4.57
CA ARG A 555 -0.86 -20.19 3.51
C ARG A 555 -0.91 -19.02 2.55
N HIS A 556 0.25 -18.41 2.29
CA HIS A 556 0.47 -17.41 1.26
C HIS A 556 1.18 -18.07 0.06
N GLN A 557 0.54 -18.08 -1.10
CA GLN A 557 1.08 -18.73 -2.29
C GLN A 557 2.33 -18.01 -2.82
N ILE A 558 3.43 -18.75 -2.98
CA ILE A 558 4.65 -18.22 -3.62
C ILE A 558 4.41 -18.29 -5.13
N ARG A 559 4.24 -17.13 -5.75
CA ARG A 559 4.17 -17.02 -7.21
C ARG A 559 5.60 -17.02 -7.77
N PRO A 560 5.87 -17.71 -8.89
CA PRO A 560 7.17 -17.58 -9.56
C PRO A 560 7.44 -16.11 -9.88
N GLU A 561 8.71 -15.69 -9.94
CA GLU A 561 9.07 -14.34 -10.37
C GLU A 561 8.39 -14.01 -11.70
N GLN A 562 7.37 -13.16 -11.63
CA GLN A 562 6.67 -12.67 -12.79
C GLN A 562 7.36 -11.39 -13.19
N HIS A 563 7.97 -11.39 -14.38
CA HIS A 563 8.40 -10.14 -14.99
C HIS A 563 7.16 -9.35 -15.41
N MET A 564 7.26 -8.02 -15.43
CA MET A 564 6.21 -7.13 -15.93
C MET A 564 5.71 -7.66 -17.28
N ALA A 565 4.48 -8.14 -17.31
CA ALA A 565 3.86 -8.65 -18.52
C ALA A 565 2.98 -7.55 -19.11
N THR A 566 3.33 -7.13 -20.31
CA THR A 566 2.44 -6.35 -21.18
C THR A 566 1.74 -7.34 -22.09
N ASP A 567 0.41 -7.36 -22.09
CA ASP A 567 -0.32 -8.18 -23.05
C ASP A 567 -0.11 -7.64 -24.48
N LYS A 568 -0.45 -8.42 -25.51
CA LYS A 568 -0.20 -8.11 -26.93
C LYS A 568 -0.86 -6.82 -27.45
N LEU A 569 -1.66 -6.14 -26.63
CA LEU A 569 -2.18 -4.80 -26.84
C LEU A 569 -1.68 -3.90 -25.69
N ASP A 570 -0.95 -2.85 -26.02
CA ASP A 570 0.00 -2.13 -25.16
C ASP A 570 -0.53 -1.54 -23.84
N ASN A 571 -1.85 -1.56 -23.61
CA ASN A 571 -2.51 -0.74 -22.59
C ASN A 571 -3.01 -1.51 -21.35
N ILE A 572 -2.84 -2.84 -21.31
CA ILE A 572 -3.09 -3.65 -20.11
C ILE A 572 -1.75 -4.00 -19.48
N VAL A 573 -1.53 -3.57 -18.25
CA VAL A 573 -0.28 -3.73 -17.52
C VAL A 573 -0.51 -4.53 -16.25
N THR A 574 0.16 -5.68 -16.15
CA THR A 574 0.15 -6.49 -14.92
C THR A 574 1.46 -6.26 -14.16
N MET A 575 1.36 -5.58 -13.01
CA MET A 575 2.49 -5.40 -12.09
C MET A 575 2.73 -6.69 -11.28
N PRO A 576 3.98 -7.04 -10.95
CA PRO A 576 4.25 -8.18 -10.08
C PRO A 576 3.58 -8.01 -8.72
N SER A 577 3.02 -9.09 -8.18
CA SER A 577 2.56 -9.11 -6.78
C SER A 577 3.73 -8.88 -5.82
N LEU A 578 3.44 -8.40 -4.61
CA LEU A 578 4.45 -8.24 -3.57
C LEU A 578 5.07 -9.59 -3.19
N SER A 579 6.35 -9.54 -2.79
CA SER A 579 7.05 -10.74 -2.33
C SER A 579 6.40 -11.30 -1.08
N THR A 580 6.37 -12.63 -0.95
CA THR A 580 5.91 -13.29 0.30
C THR A 580 6.92 -13.14 1.46
N ASP A 581 8.12 -12.62 1.16
CA ASP A 581 9.19 -12.35 2.13
C ASP A 581 8.75 -11.29 3.15
N ILE A 582 9.32 -11.35 4.35
CA ILE A 582 9.04 -10.38 5.42
C ILE A 582 9.82 -9.08 5.23
N VAL A 583 10.80 -9.02 4.33
CA VAL A 583 11.58 -7.82 4.03
C VAL A 583 10.98 -7.14 2.81
N LEU A 584 10.74 -5.83 2.89
CA LEU A 584 10.31 -5.05 1.73
C LEU A 584 11.49 -4.85 0.76
N GLU A 585 11.35 -5.41 -0.43
CA GLU A 585 12.32 -5.30 -1.52
C GLU A 585 12.11 -4.03 -2.36
N ASP A 586 13.18 -3.49 -2.93
CA ASP A 586 13.17 -2.16 -3.58
C ASP A 586 12.62 -2.21 -5.02
N GLU A 587 12.63 -3.38 -5.64
CA GLU A 587 12.13 -3.64 -7.00
C GLU A 587 10.66 -3.24 -7.16
N LEU A 588 9.88 -3.23 -6.07
CA LEU A 588 8.52 -2.71 -6.03
C LEU A 588 8.42 -1.33 -6.69
N LEU A 589 9.24 -0.38 -6.21
CA LEU A 589 9.17 0.99 -6.69
C LEU A 589 9.64 1.12 -8.13
N ASP A 590 10.63 0.33 -8.53
CA ASP A 590 11.13 0.32 -9.90
C ASP A 590 10.04 -0.17 -10.87
N ASN A 591 9.26 -1.18 -10.48
CA ASN A 591 8.12 -1.65 -11.26
C ASN A 591 7.04 -0.56 -11.37
N VAL A 592 6.64 0.06 -10.25
CA VAL A 592 5.64 1.16 -10.25
C VAL A 592 6.11 2.32 -11.11
N LYS A 593 7.39 2.69 -11.01
CA LYS A 593 8.00 3.77 -11.79
C LYS A 593 7.96 3.46 -13.29
N GLN A 594 8.29 2.24 -13.70
CA GLN A 594 8.23 1.82 -15.12
C GLN A 594 6.80 1.95 -15.67
N VAL A 595 5.79 1.51 -14.92
CA VAL A 595 4.38 1.66 -15.34
C VAL A 595 3.99 3.11 -15.43
N TRP A 596 4.31 3.91 -14.41
CA TRP A 596 4.04 5.34 -14.42
C TRP A 596 4.67 6.03 -15.64
N GLN A 597 5.93 5.73 -15.96
CA GLN A 597 6.60 6.27 -17.15
C GLN A 597 5.92 5.84 -18.45
N LYS A 598 5.46 4.58 -18.54
CA LYS A 598 4.72 4.09 -19.71
C LYS A 598 3.41 4.86 -19.93
N ILE A 599 2.71 5.20 -18.84
CA ILE A 599 1.42 5.92 -18.88
C ILE A 599 1.60 7.42 -19.13
N THR A 600 2.60 8.05 -18.51
CA THR A 600 2.76 9.52 -18.55
C THR A 600 3.69 10.01 -19.66
N GLY A 601 4.67 9.20 -20.07
CA GLY A 601 5.77 9.63 -20.94
C GLY A 601 6.73 10.65 -20.28
N GLU A 602 6.60 10.89 -18.98
CA GLU A 602 7.41 11.87 -18.26
C GLU A 602 8.81 11.35 -17.91
N SER A 603 9.71 12.30 -17.58
CA SER A 603 11.06 11.98 -17.10
C SER A 603 11.01 11.16 -15.79
N PRO A 604 11.85 10.12 -15.64
CA PRO A 604 11.94 9.34 -14.39
C PRO A 604 12.26 10.18 -13.16
N GLU A 605 12.81 11.39 -13.35
CA GLU A 605 13.17 12.30 -12.28
C GLU A 605 11.96 12.97 -11.62
N THR A 606 10.80 13.05 -12.28
CA THR A 606 9.59 13.64 -11.71
C THR A 606 8.71 12.63 -10.97
N PHE A 607 9.06 11.33 -11.02
CA PHE A 607 8.33 10.27 -10.34
C PHE A 607 8.24 10.50 -8.83
N LEU A 608 7.02 10.51 -8.28
CA LEU A 608 6.74 10.75 -6.86
C LEU A 608 7.41 11.99 -6.27
N LYS A 609 7.65 13.03 -7.10
CA LYS A 609 8.09 14.34 -6.63
C LYS A 609 6.95 15.35 -6.73
N PHE A 610 6.57 15.88 -5.57
CA PHE A 610 5.42 16.77 -5.40
C PHE A 610 5.90 18.11 -4.84
N GLU A 611 5.53 19.19 -5.53
CA GLU A 611 5.82 20.55 -5.07
C GLU A 611 5.05 20.88 -3.79
N ALA A 612 5.54 21.88 -3.05
CA ALA A 612 4.77 22.46 -1.97
C ALA A 612 3.49 23.05 -2.53
N ARG A 613 2.35 22.67 -1.96
CA ARG A 613 1.14 23.47 -2.16
C ARG A 613 1.41 24.80 -1.46
N GLU A 614 1.49 25.88 -2.22
CA GLU A 614 1.65 27.24 -1.68
C GLU A 614 0.60 27.46 -0.57
N GLY A 615 1.05 27.75 0.66
CA GLY A 615 0.19 28.11 1.79
C GLY A 615 -0.03 27.06 2.88
N VAL A 616 0.70 25.93 2.87
CA VAL A 616 0.84 25.08 4.06
C VAL A 616 2.24 25.36 4.63
N ASP A 617 2.30 26.21 5.66
CA ASP A 617 3.54 26.48 6.39
C ASP A 617 4.05 25.16 7.00
N ASP A 618 5.35 24.87 6.81
CA ASP A 618 6.06 23.67 7.28
C ASP A 618 6.28 23.66 8.82
N ASP A 619 5.38 24.27 9.59
CA ASP A 619 5.46 24.39 11.07
C ASP A 619 4.24 23.72 11.75
N GLU A 620 4.04 22.41 11.59
CA GLU A 620 3.29 21.56 12.55
C GLU A 620 3.92 20.18 12.72
#